data_AF-A0A6I9NZT8-F1
#
_entry.id   AF-A0A6I9NZT8-F1
#
_cell.length_a   1.000
_cell.length_b   1.000
_cell.length_c   1.000
_cell.angle_alpha   90.00
_cell.angle_beta   90.00
_cell.angle_gamma   90.00
#
_symmetry.space_group_name_H-M   'P 1'
#
loop_
_entity.id
_entity.type
_entity.pdbx_description
1 polymer ?
#
loop_
_entity_poly.entity_id
_entity_poly.type
_entity_poly.pdbx_seq_one_letter_code
_entity_poly.pdbx_strand_id
1 'polypeptide(L)'
;MCFYLLGRWCYEVATLDWLEKKAAAALYQTPPTSTLHDALENFLKAEELSPGFSKTVRLYIAKCHKELGNISDATNWTQLALKMTTNSNDDETSKLEAELQLLTDTKI
;
A
#
# COMPACT_ATOMS: atom_id res chain seq x y z
N MET A 1 -10.37 -6.18 8.34
CA MET A 1 -10.67 -4.73 8.31
C MET A 1 -9.71 -3.91 9.17
N CYS A 2 -9.62 -4.12 10.49
CA CYS A 2 -8.77 -3.28 11.37
C CYS A 2 -7.31 -3.15 10.91
N PHE A 3 -6.65 -4.28 10.58
CA PHE A 3 -5.29 -4.28 10.05
C PHE A 3 -5.14 -3.52 8.70
N TYR A 4 -6.14 -3.54 7.83
CA TYR A 4 -6.12 -2.72 6.60
C TYR A 4 -6.17 -1.22 6.92
N LEU A 5 -7.01 -0.81 7.88
CA LEU A 5 -7.11 0.60 8.29
C LEU A 5 -5.84 1.08 9.00
N LEU A 6 -5.25 0.24 9.85
CA LEU A 6 -3.98 0.56 10.51
C LEU A 6 -2.82 0.62 9.51
N GLY A 7 -2.73 -0.34 8.58
CA GLY A 7 -1.76 -0.31 7.48
C GLY A 7 -1.90 0.93 6.61
N ARG A 8 -3.13 1.36 6.30
CA ARG A 8 -3.39 2.63 5.61
C ARG A 8 -2.87 3.82 6.40
N TRP A 9 -3.19 3.93 7.68
CA TRP A 9 -2.68 5.01 8.53
C TRP A 9 -1.15 5.05 8.56
N CYS A 10 -0.50 3.89 8.77
CA CYS A 10 0.96 3.77 8.74
C CYS A 10 1.54 4.21 7.40
N TYR A 11 0.91 3.83 6.29
CA TYR A 11 1.32 4.21 4.94
C TYR A 11 1.27 5.73 4.76
N GLU A 12 0.10 6.37 4.99
CA GLU A 12 -0.04 7.82 4.77
C GLU A 12 0.96 8.61 5.65
N VAL A 13 1.14 8.22 6.92
CA VAL A 13 2.08 8.87 7.85
C VAL A 13 3.54 8.71 7.41
N ALA A 14 3.92 7.54 6.89
CA ALA A 14 5.26 7.30 6.36
C ALA A 14 5.54 8.12 5.09
N THR A 15 4.54 8.27 4.22
CA THR A 15 4.69 8.93 2.91
C THR A 15 4.43 10.44 2.90
N LEU A 16 4.13 11.08 4.04
CA LEU A 16 3.89 12.53 4.11
C LEU A 16 5.03 13.35 3.45
N ASP A 17 4.68 14.37 2.69
CA ASP A 17 5.66 15.25 2.06
C ASP A 17 6.29 16.26 3.06
N TRP A 18 7.21 17.11 2.58
CA TRP A 18 7.91 18.06 3.43
C TRP A 18 6.99 19.17 4.00
N LEU A 19 5.91 19.50 3.32
CA LEU A 19 4.95 20.53 3.70
C LEU A 19 3.95 19.96 4.70
N GLU A 20 3.46 18.75 4.45
CA GLU A 20 2.60 17.98 5.38
C GLU A 20 3.34 17.71 6.70
N LYS A 21 4.62 17.33 6.64
CA LYS A 21 5.48 17.18 7.84
C LYS A 21 5.63 18.49 8.62
N LYS A 22 5.71 19.64 7.94
CA LYS A 22 5.73 20.96 8.61
C LYS A 22 4.37 21.32 9.22
N ALA A 23 3.27 21.03 8.53
CA ALA A 23 1.92 21.24 9.06
C ALA A 23 1.68 20.38 10.32
N ALA A 24 2.10 19.11 10.29
CA ALA A 24 2.05 18.23 11.46
C ALA A 24 2.90 18.77 12.63
N ALA A 25 4.12 19.26 12.37
CA ALA A 25 4.97 19.89 13.38
C ALA A 25 4.43 21.21 13.96
N ALA A 26 3.55 21.90 13.23
CA ALA A 26 2.87 23.11 13.73
C ALA A 26 1.62 22.79 14.56
N LEU A 27 0.95 21.65 14.30
CA LEU A 27 -0.30 21.26 14.94
C LEU A 27 -0.10 20.34 16.17
N TYR A 28 0.95 19.52 16.18
CA TYR A 28 1.19 18.51 17.21
C TYR A 28 2.49 18.77 17.97
N GLN A 29 2.46 18.62 19.31
CA GLN A 29 3.67 18.69 20.15
C GLN A 29 4.73 17.67 19.74
N THR A 30 4.28 16.48 19.32
CA THR A 30 5.08 15.45 18.68
C THR A 30 4.28 14.94 17.48
N PRO A 31 4.72 15.19 16.24
CA PRO A 31 4.06 14.63 15.06
C PRO A 31 3.96 13.09 15.13
N PRO A 32 2.88 12.48 14.65
CA PRO A 32 2.81 11.04 14.50
C PRO A 32 3.91 10.57 13.53
N THR A 33 4.53 9.44 13.85
CA THR A 33 5.53 8.79 13.01
C THR A 33 5.15 7.34 12.76
N SER A 34 5.49 6.85 11.58
CA SER A 34 5.35 5.46 11.16
C SER A 34 6.27 5.20 9.98
N THR A 35 6.50 3.93 9.66
CA THR A 35 7.36 3.46 8.60
C THR A 35 6.58 2.62 7.57
N LEU A 36 7.17 2.45 6.39
CA LEU A 36 6.66 1.53 5.37
C LEU A 36 6.66 0.06 5.84
N HIS A 37 7.50 -0.31 6.82
CA HIS A 37 7.49 -1.64 7.42
C HIS A 37 6.25 -1.86 8.31
N ASP A 38 5.89 -0.86 9.12
CA ASP A 38 4.66 -0.93 9.94
C ASP A 38 3.41 -1.06 9.05
N ALA A 39 3.40 -0.34 7.93
CA ALA A 39 2.35 -0.46 6.92
C ALA A 39 2.31 -1.86 6.30
N LEU A 40 3.45 -2.37 5.84
CA LEU A 40 3.58 -3.68 5.21
C LEU A 40 3.15 -4.83 6.14
N GLU A 41 3.59 -4.85 7.39
CA GLU A 41 3.19 -5.87 8.38
C GLU A 41 1.67 -5.90 8.56
N ASN A 42 1.05 -4.73 8.69
CA ASN A 42 -0.39 -4.59 8.83
C ASN A 42 -1.15 -5.08 7.59
N PHE A 43 -0.70 -4.76 6.37
CA PHE A 43 -1.37 -5.26 5.16
C PHE A 43 -1.18 -6.77 4.97
N LEU A 44 0.02 -7.31 5.25
CA LEU A 44 0.26 -8.76 5.26
C LEU A 44 -0.65 -9.47 6.27
N LYS A 45 -0.84 -8.89 7.46
CA LYS A 45 -1.76 -9.45 8.46
C LYS A 45 -3.22 -9.39 8.03
N ALA A 46 -3.62 -8.36 7.28
CA ALA A 46 -4.95 -8.26 6.68
C ALA A 46 -5.20 -9.35 5.61
N GLU A 47 -4.17 -9.67 4.81
CA GLU A 47 -4.23 -10.75 3.80
C GLU A 47 -4.20 -12.15 4.45
N GLU A 48 -3.35 -12.38 5.46
CA GLU A 48 -3.28 -13.65 6.21
C GLU A 48 -4.64 -14.05 6.80
N LEU A 49 -5.36 -13.08 7.37
CA LEU A 49 -6.65 -13.31 8.02
C LEU A 49 -7.81 -13.50 7.03
N SER A 50 -7.67 -13.13 5.77
CA SER A 50 -8.72 -13.25 4.75
C SER A 50 -8.13 -13.33 3.33
N PRO A 51 -7.43 -14.43 2.96
CA PRO A 51 -6.65 -14.46 1.73
C PRO A 51 -7.47 -14.16 0.48
N GLY A 52 -7.03 -13.18 -0.32
CA GLY A 52 -7.69 -12.82 -1.58
C GLY A 52 -9.07 -12.16 -1.42
N PHE A 53 -9.39 -11.57 -0.27
CA PHE A 53 -10.67 -10.84 -0.10
C PHE A 53 -10.69 -9.46 -0.74
N SER A 54 -9.53 -8.82 -0.93
CA SER A 54 -9.43 -7.42 -1.37
C SER A 54 -8.24 -7.20 -2.32
N LYS A 55 -8.53 -6.74 -3.54
CA LYS A 55 -7.52 -6.24 -4.48
C LYS A 55 -6.72 -5.08 -3.87
N THR A 56 -7.40 -4.22 -3.11
CA THR A 56 -6.79 -3.04 -2.45
C THR A 56 -5.77 -3.43 -1.40
N VAL A 57 -5.99 -4.51 -0.62
CA VAL A 57 -4.97 -4.98 0.34
C VAL A 57 -3.71 -5.42 -0.40
N ARG A 58 -3.85 -6.27 -1.43
CA ARG A 58 -2.71 -6.73 -2.25
C ARG A 58 -1.98 -5.59 -2.96
N LEU A 59 -2.71 -4.57 -3.42
CA LEU A 59 -2.14 -3.34 -3.96
C LEU A 59 -1.25 -2.62 -2.93
N TYR A 60 -1.74 -2.37 -1.72
CA TYR A 60 -0.97 -1.65 -0.71
C TYR A 60 0.24 -2.44 -0.20
N ILE A 61 0.17 -3.78 -0.13
CA ILE A 61 1.36 -4.63 0.09
C ILE A 61 2.39 -4.34 -1.01
N ALA A 62 1.98 -4.37 -2.27
CA ALA A 62 2.85 -4.15 -3.42
C ALA A 62 3.48 -2.73 -3.44
N LYS A 63 2.71 -1.69 -3.07
CA LYS A 63 3.23 -0.31 -2.89
C LYS A 63 4.31 -0.23 -1.82
N CYS A 64 4.10 -0.86 -0.66
CA CYS A 64 5.11 -0.89 0.40
C CYS A 64 6.39 -1.57 -0.08
N HIS A 65 6.30 -2.70 -0.78
CA HIS A 65 7.47 -3.34 -1.38
C HIS A 65 8.17 -2.46 -2.43
N LYS A 66 7.42 -1.71 -3.27
CA LYS A 66 7.97 -0.77 -4.26
C LYS A 66 8.80 0.33 -3.59
N GLU A 67 8.24 1.03 -2.62
CA GLU A 67 8.91 2.12 -1.88
C GLU A 67 10.11 1.63 -1.03
N LEU A 68 10.10 0.35 -0.64
CA LEU A 68 11.23 -0.31 0.04
C LEU A 68 12.30 -0.86 -0.94
N GLY A 69 12.11 -0.73 -2.26
CA GLY A 69 13.05 -1.25 -3.28
C GLY A 69 12.91 -2.75 -3.58
N ASN A 70 11.91 -3.43 -3.02
CA ASN A 70 11.65 -4.86 -3.18
C ASN A 70 10.84 -5.15 -4.46
N ILE A 71 11.42 -4.83 -5.61
CA ILE A 71 10.78 -4.84 -6.95
C ILE A 71 10.14 -6.20 -7.31
N SER A 72 10.78 -7.32 -6.95
CA SER A 72 10.25 -8.67 -7.20
C SER A 72 8.93 -8.90 -6.46
N ASP A 73 8.86 -8.53 -5.18
CA ASP A 73 7.66 -8.74 -4.36
C ASP A 73 6.54 -7.79 -4.78
N ALA A 74 6.87 -6.53 -5.09
CA ALA A 74 5.92 -5.58 -5.66
C ALA A 74 5.27 -6.16 -6.93
N THR A 75 6.07 -6.73 -7.83
CA THR A 75 5.60 -7.41 -9.05
C THR A 75 4.69 -8.60 -8.72
N ASN A 76 5.11 -9.48 -7.81
CA ASN A 76 4.35 -10.67 -7.41
C ASN A 76 2.98 -10.32 -6.82
N TRP A 77 2.93 -9.35 -5.90
CA TRP A 77 1.70 -8.94 -5.23
C TRP A 77 0.69 -8.28 -6.17
N THR A 78 1.14 -7.50 -7.16
CA THR A 78 0.23 -6.95 -8.18
C THR A 78 -0.37 -8.06 -9.06
N GLN A 79 0.43 -9.04 -9.49
CA GLN A 79 -0.09 -10.19 -10.23
C GLN A 79 -1.13 -11.00 -9.43
N LEU A 80 -0.96 -11.12 -8.11
CA LEU A 80 -1.94 -11.74 -7.22
C LEU A 80 -3.23 -10.92 -7.12
N ALA A 81 -3.15 -9.59 -7.17
CA ALA A 81 -4.34 -8.72 -7.19
C ALA A 81 -5.10 -8.80 -8.54
N LEU A 82 -4.38 -8.84 -9.66
CA LEU A 82 -4.96 -8.92 -11.01
C LEU A 82 -5.77 -10.21 -11.25
N LYS A 83 -5.31 -11.34 -10.70
CA LYS A 83 -5.96 -12.66 -10.86
C LYS A 83 -7.31 -12.81 -10.14
N MET A 84 -7.77 -11.79 -9.41
CA MET A 84 -9.02 -11.84 -8.64
C MET A 84 -10.24 -11.43 -9.49
N THR A 85 -11.25 -12.29 -9.57
CA THR A 85 -12.56 -12.01 -10.20
C THR A 85 -13.44 -11.16 -9.28
N THR A 86 -14.04 -10.08 -9.79
CA THR A 86 -14.79 -9.10 -8.98
C THR A 86 -16.23 -8.88 -9.48
N ASN A 87 -17.18 -8.86 -8.54
CA ASN A 87 -18.60 -8.61 -8.80
C ASN A 87 -18.98 -7.18 -8.33
N SER A 88 -18.95 -6.22 -9.27
CA SER A 88 -19.30 -4.79 -9.13
C SER A 88 -18.17 -3.81 -8.71
N ASN A 89 -18.50 -2.52 -8.91
CA ASN A 89 -17.65 -1.40 -9.32
C ASN A 89 -17.52 -0.36 -8.15
N ASP A 90 -16.67 0.67 -8.14
CA ASP A 90 -16.27 1.58 -9.24
C ASP A 90 -14.76 1.69 -9.50
N ASP A 91 -14.39 1.31 -10.73
CA ASP A 91 -13.13 1.60 -11.46
C ASP A 91 -11.77 1.18 -10.85
N GLU A 92 -11.63 -0.12 -10.56
CA GLU A 92 -10.37 -0.90 -10.49
C GLU A 92 -9.18 -0.39 -9.63
N THR A 93 -9.34 0.57 -8.72
CA THR A 93 -8.24 1.17 -7.90
C THR A 93 -7.01 1.53 -8.76
N SER A 94 -7.12 2.65 -9.48
CA SER A 94 -7.34 2.62 -10.93
C SER A 94 -6.40 1.70 -11.73
N LYS A 95 -6.99 0.64 -12.30
CA LYS A 95 -6.33 -0.48 -13.01
C LYS A 95 -5.17 -1.08 -12.19
N LEU A 96 -5.38 -1.26 -10.89
CA LEU A 96 -4.37 -1.69 -9.90
C LEU A 96 -3.12 -0.79 -9.91
N GLU A 97 -3.38 0.51 -9.77
CA GLU A 97 -2.46 1.66 -9.92
C GLU A 97 -1.63 1.61 -11.21
N ALA A 98 -2.37 1.65 -12.32
CA ALA A 98 -1.89 1.51 -13.70
C ALA A 98 -0.99 0.28 -13.89
N GLU A 99 -1.48 -0.83 -13.33
CA GLU A 99 -0.78 -2.09 -13.19
C GLU A 99 0.54 -1.80 -12.45
N LEU A 100 0.50 -1.25 -11.22
CA LEU A 100 1.57 -0.70 -10.33
C LEU A 100 2.67 0.20 -10.97
N GLN A 101 2.63 0.37 -12.29
CA GLN A 101 3.53 1.05 -13.23
C GLN A 101 5.04 0.74 -13.06
N LEU A 102 5.68 -0.06 -13.95
CA LEU A 102 5.15 -0.88 -15.06
C LEU A 102 3.93 -1.72 -14.76
N LEU A 103 3.95 -2.81 -13.99
CA LEU A 103 4.26 -3.07 -12.56
C LEU A 103 5.34 -2.30 -11.77
N THR A 104 6.63 -2.31 -12.14
CA THR A 104 7.67 -1.51 -11.43
C THR A 104 8.87 -1.08 -12.33
N ASP A 105 8.68 -1.10 -13.66
CA ASP A 105 9.53 -0.63 -14.79
C ASP A 105 10.74 -1.47 -15.28
N THR A 106 10.84 -1.56 -16.62
CA THR A 106 11.42 -2.71 -17.37
C THR A 106 12.87 -2.56 -17.84
N LYS A 107 13.63 -1.55 -17.39
CA LYS A 107 15.02 -1.33 -17.83
C LYS A 107 16.00 -1.09 -16.67
N ILE A 108 16.88 -2.06 -16.48
CA ILE A 108 18.32 -1.83 -16.28
C ILE A 108 19.01 -2.48 -17.48
#